data_AF-A0A437AG98-F1
#
_entry.id   AF-A0A437AG98-F1
#
_cell.length_a   1.000
_cell.length_b   1.000
_cell.length_c   1.000
_cell.angle_alpha   90.00
_cell.angle_beta   90.00
_cell.angle_gamma   90.00
#
_symmetry.space_group_name_H-M   'P 1'
#
loop_
_entity.id
_entity.type
_entity.pdbx_description
1 polymer ?
#
loop_
_entity_poly.entity_id
_entity_poly.type
_entity_poly.pdbx_seq_one_letter_code
_entity_poly.pdbx_strand_id
1 'polypeptide(L)'
;MFDGKKYPIRYESGVWSSVEQKYDAVKRECRELLKALKKLRFWLYGISFTVETDANTLVAQLNMPSTDLSGALVTRWLAWIWLFDFEVKHVPGKKHTAADGLSRRPATQEEIAEADNEEDIDDFIDAQLNNISLEINDIRILEDYADEWADVYIFLRTMRVLVGMP
;
A
#
# COMPACT_ATOMS: atom_id res chain seq x y z
N MET A 1 12.54 12.54 -8.82
CA MET A 1 14.01 12.58 -8.58
C MET A 1 14.47 14.00 -8.96
N PHE A 2 15.19 14.72 -8.09
CA PHE A 2 15.68 16.07 -8.39
C PHE A 2 17.21 16.03 -8.31
N ASP A 3 17.92 16.54 -9.32
CA ASP A 3 19.39 16.57 -9.33
C ASP A 3 20.08 15.20 -9.06
N GLY A 4 19.53 14.10 -9.61
CA GLY A 4 20.06 12.75 -9.43
C GLY A 4 19.97 12.17 -8.00
N LYS A 5 19.34 12.90 -7.07
CA LYS A 5 19.13 12.46 -5.68
C LYS A 5 17.67 12.09 -5.45
N LYS A 6 17.47 11.06 -4.62
CA LYS A 6 16.15 10.65 -4.13
C LYS A 6 15.78 11.56 -2.97
N TYR A 7 14.62 12.20 -3.06
CA TYR A 7 14.06 13.00 -1.96
C TYR A 7 12.78 12.32 -1.49
N PRO A 8 12.59 12.15 -0.17
CA PRO A 8 11.33 11.67 0.36
C PRO A 8 10.26 12.73 0.13
N ILE A 9 9.10 12.29 -0.37
CA ILE A 9 7.97 13.18 -0.64
C ILE A 9 7.07 13.22 0.59
N ARG A 10 6.83 12.05 1.20
CA ARG A 10 5.98 11.88 2.36
C ARG A 10 6.40 10.66 3.15
N TYR A 11 6.29 10.78 4.46
CA TYR A 11 6.44 9.67 5.38
C TYR A 11 5.09 9.41 6.03
N GLU A 12 4.70 8.14 6.06
CA GLU A 12 3.52 7.67 6.77
C GLU A 12 3.94 6.53 7.67
N SER A 13 3.44 6.56 8.90
CA SER A 13 3.54 5.44 9.84
C SER A 13 2.14 5.12 10.36
N GLY A 14 1.99 3.96 10.99
CA GLY A 14 0.73 3.52 11.56
C GLY A 14 0.98 2.67 12.79
N VAL A 15 0.01 2.68 13.69
CA VAL A 15 -0.01 1.79 14.86
C VAL A 15 -0.90 0.59 14.55
N TRP A 16 -0.51 -0.56 15.07
CA TRP A 16 -1.28 -1.78 14.95
C TRP A 16 -2.42 -1.82 15.96
N SER A 17 -3.63 -2.10 15.49
CA SER A 17 -4.77 -2.40 16.38
C SER A 17 -4.51 -3.69 17.17
N SER A 18 -5.23 -3.88 18.27
CA SER A 18 -5.19 -5.08 19.11
C SER A 18 -5.45 -6.37 18.34
N VAL A 19 -6.22 -6.29 17.24
CA VAL A 19 -6.46 -7.42 16.33
C VAL A 19 -5.27 -7.64 15.39
N GLU A 20 -4.77 -6.56 14.78
CA GLU A 20 -3.66 -6.63 13.83
C GLU A 20 -2.35 -7.09 14.49
N GLN A 21 -2.13 -6.74 15.76
CA GLN A 21 -1.03 -7.25 16.57
C GLN A 21 -1.03 -8.77 16.73
N LYS A 22 -2.14 -9.47 16.45
CA LYS A 22 -2.20 -10.94 16.53
C LYS A 22 -1.96 -11.62 15.19
N TYR A 23 -1.83 -10.85 14.11
CA TYR A 23 -1.53 -11.40 12.79
C TYR A 23 -0.13 -12.01 12.75
N ASP A 24 0.03 -13.05 11.94
CA ASP A 24 1.35 -13.58 11.60
C ASP A 24 2.15 -12.56 10.77
N ALA A 25 3.46 -12.76 10.67
CA ALA A 25 4.36 -11.82 9.99
C ALA A 25 3.92 -11.55 8.54
N VAL A 26 3.49 -12.57 7.81
CA VAL A 26 3.09 -12.45 6.40
C VAL A 26 1.86 -11.56 6.26
N LYS A 27 0.84 -11.79 7.09
CA LYS A 27 -0.36 -10.94 7.12
C LYS A 27 -0.06 -9.52 7.53
N ARG A 28 0.86 -9.31 8.46
CA ARG A 28 1.27 -7.96 8.89
C ARG A 28 1.91 -7.21 7.73
N GLU A 29 2.90 -7.78 7.04
CA GLU A 29 3.53 -7.12 5.88
C GLU A 29 2.50 -6.70 4.81
N CYS A 30 1.55 -7.58 4.48
CA CYS A 30 0.48 -7.26 3.55
C CYS A 30 -0.44 -6.14 4.08
N ARG A 31 -0.80 -6.21 5.37
CA ARG A 31 -1.66 -5.22 6.02
C ARG A 31 -0.98 -3.84 6.14
N GLU A 32 0.34 -3.78 6.30
CA GLU A 32 1.06 -2.50 6.27
C GLU A 32 0.97 -1.84 4.90
N LEU A 33 1.22 -2.61 3.84
CA LEU A 33 1.06 -2.10 2.47
C LEU A 33 -0.37 -1.61 2.23
N LEU A 34 -1.39 -2.34 2.69
CA LEU A 34 -2.79 -1.91 2.62
C LEU A 34 -3.01 -0.55 3.31
N LYS A 35 -2.54 -0.39 4.55
CA LYS A 35 -2.70 0.86 5.30
C LYS A 35 -1.99 2.01 4.60
N ALA A 36 -0.77 1.78 4.10
CA ALA A 36 -0.01 2.77 3.34
C ALA A 36 -0.76 3.20 2.06
N LEU A 37 -1.27 2.24 1.29
CA LEU A 37 -2.05 2.52 0.08
C LEU A 37 -3.38 3.19 0.41
N LYS A 38 -4.12 2.79 1.47
CA LYS A 38 -5.38 3.46 1.88
C LYS A 38 -5.15 4.94 2.18
N LYS A 39 -4.05 5.27 2.86
CA LYS A 39 -3.67 6.66 3.16
C LYS A 39 -3.25 7.44 1.92
N LEU A 40 -2.51 6.80 1.01
CA LEU A 40 -1.94 7.45 -0.18
C LEU A 40 -2.84 7.37 -1.42
N ARG A 41 -3.99 6.69 -1.35
CA ARG A 41 -4.83 6.35 -2.51
C ARG A 41 -5.19 7.53 -3.41
N PHE A 42 -5.48 8.69 -2.82
CA PHE A 42 -5.83 9.90 -3.58
C PHE A 42 -4.68 10.42 -4.45
N TRP A 43 -3.44 10.07 -4.12
CA TRP A 43 -2.24 10.44 -4.86
C TRP A 43 -1.76 9.33 -5.79
N LEU A 44 -2.17 8.09 -5.54
CA LEU A 44 -1.68 6.90 -6.23
C LEU A 44 -2.64 6.34 -7.29
N TYR A 45 -3.93 6.66 -7.22
CA TYR A 45 -4.86 6.19 -8.24
C TYR A 45 -4.54 6.74 -9.63
N GLY A 46 -4.55 5.85 -10.62
CA GLY A 46 -4.29 6.17 -12.03
C GLY A 46 -2.82 6.39 -12.37
N ILE A 47 -1.89 6.12 -11.45
CA ILE A 47 -0.45 6.36 -11.66
C ILE A 47 0.35 5.10 -11.37
N SER A 48 1.30 4.79 -12.26
CA SER A 48 2.27 3.71 -12.06
C SER A 48 3.34 4.10 -11.02
N PHE A 49 3.57 3.32 -9.97
CA PHE A 49 4.61 3.59 -8.98
C PHE A 49 5.42 2.34 -8.61
N THR A 50 6.40 2.48 -7.72
CA THR A 50 7.16 1.32 -7.20
C THR A 50 6.96 1.16 -5.70
N VAL A 51 6.57 -0.03 -5.26
CA VAL A 51 6.61 -0.43 -3.84
C VAL A 51 7.99 -1.02 -3.56
N GLU A 52 8.72 -0.45 -2.60
CA GLU A 52 9.93 -1.03 -2.05
C GLU A 52 9.64 -1.59 -0.65
N THR A 53 10.03 -2.83 -0.40
CA THR A 53 9.85 -3.52 0.88
C THR A 53 11.06 -4.41 1.15
N ASP A 54 11.41 -4.63 2.41
CA ASP A 54 12.40 -5.63 2.82
C ASP A 54 11.81 -7.04 3.04
N ALA A 55 10.49 -7.18 2.91
CA ALA A 55 9.78 -8.46 3.03
C ALA A 55 9.74 -9.21 1.69
N ASN A 56 10.65 -10.18 1.50
CA ASN A 56 10.61 -11.08 0.33
C ASN A 56 9.30 -11.89 0.22
N THR A 57 8.66 -12.19 1.35
CA THR A 57 7.37 -12.88 1.39
C THR A 57 6.27 -12.05 0.73
N LEU A 58 6.21 -10.75 1.01
CA LEU A 58 5.25 -9.83 0.41
C LEU A 58 5.49 -9.69 -1.10
N VAL A 59 6.76 -9.57 -1.51
CA VAL A 59 7.13 -9.56 -2.93
C VAL A 59 6.67 -10.84 -3.65
N ALA A 60 6.86 -12.01 -3.03
CA ALA A 60 6.38 -13.26 -3.60
C ALA A 60 4.84 -13.29 -3.70
N GLN A 61 4.11 -12.85 -2.67
CA GLN A 61 2.66 -12.81 -2.67
C GLN A 61 2.08 -11.91 -3.76
N LEU A 62 2.65 -10.73 -3.96
CA LEU A 62 2.16 -9.77 -4.95
C LEU A 62 2.45 -10.18 -6.40
N ASN A 63 3.44 -11.06 -6.61
CA ASN A 63 3.81 -11.60 -7.92
C ASN A 63 3.18 -12.98 -8.21
N MET A 64 2.54 -13.62 -7.22
CA MET A 64 1.88 -14.91 -7.43
C MET A 64 0.52 -14.73 -8.12
N PRO A 65 0.10 -15.71 -8.95
CA PRO A 65 -1.24 -15.70 -9.53
C PRO A 65 -2.31 -15.76 -8.43
N SER A 66 -3.44 -15.11 -8.65
CA SER A 66 -4.54 -15.04 -7.67
C SER A 66 -5.10 -16.41 -7.26
N THR A 67 -4.93 -17.43 -8.11
CA THR A 67 -5.35 -18.82 -7.90
C THR A 67 -4.53 -19.55 -6.84
N ASP A 68 -3.31 -19.09 -6.57
CA ASP A 68 -2.33 -19.80 -5.73
C ASP A 68 -2.21 -19.17 -4.34
N LEU A 69 -3.01 -18.15 -4.04
CA LEU A 69 -3.03 -17.45 -2.76
C LEU A 69 -3.81 -18.25 -1.71
N SER A 70 -3.18 -18.45 -0.55
CA SER A 70 -3.80 -19.15 0.58
C SER A 70 -4.57 -18.18 1.48
N GLY A 71 -5.90 -18.36 1.53
CA GLY A 71 -6.79 -17.72 2.51
C GLY A 71 -7.57 -16.51 1.99
N ALA A 72 -8.91 -16.61 2.06
CA ALA A 72 -9.84 -15.64 1.48
C ALA A 72 -9.60 -14.18 1.89
N LEU A 73 -9.15 -13.96 3.13
CA LEU A 73 -8.88 -12.63 3.68
C LEU A 73 -7.66 -11.96 3.02
N VAL A 74 -6.57 -12.68 2.83
CA VAL A 74 -5.37 -12.16 2.15
C VAL A 74 -5.64 -11.98 0.65
N THR A 75 -6.42 -12.89 0.04
CA THR A 75 -6.86 -12.74 -1.36
C THR A 75 -7.65 -11.44 -1.57
N ARG A 76 -8.56 -11.10 -0.65
CA ARG A 76 -9.36 -9.88 -0.73
C ARG A 76 -8.50 -8.62 -0.61
N TRP A 77 -7.54 -8.62 0.31
CA TRP A 77 -6.56 -7.56 0.44
C TRP A 77 -5.74 -7.37 -0.85
N LEU A 78 -5.22 -8.46 -1.40
CA LEU A 78 -4.45 -8.43 -2.64
C LEU A 78 -5.30 -7.97 -3.83
N ALA A 79 -6.57 -8.35 -3.91
CA ALA A 79 -7.48 -7.86 -4.93
C ALA A 79 -7.61 -6.33 -4.92
N TRP A 80 -7.72 -5.71 -3.74
CA TRP A 80 -7.75 -4.27 -3.62
C TRP A 80 -6.39 -3.61 -3.91
N ILE A 81 -5.28 -4.22 -3.49
CA ILE A 81 -3.92 -3.76 -3.82
C ILE A 81 -3.71 -3.75 -5.34
N TRP A 82 -4.17 -4.78 -6.06
CA TRP A 82 -4.04 -4.89 -7.52
C TRP A 82 -4.91 -3.89 -8.31
N LEU A 83 -5.76 -3.09 -7.66
CA LEU A 83 -6.40 -1.94 -8.30
C LEU A 83 -5.42 -0.80 -8.58
N PHE A 84 -4.28 -0.80 -7.91
CA PHE A 84 -3.21 0.14 -8.14
C PHE A 84 -2.27 -0.37 -9.23
N ASP A 85 -1.71 0.56 -10.02
CA ASP A 85 -0.67 0.24 -11.00
C ASP A 85 0.71 0.38 -10.33
N PHE A 86 1.39 -0.73 -10.06
CA PHE A 86 2.69 -0.69 -9.40
C PHE A 86 3.61 -1.86 -9.75
N GLU A 87 4.91 -1.63 -9.59
CA GLU A 87 5.93 -2.68 -9.51
C GLU A 87 6.36 -2.88 -8.05
N VAL A 88 6.56 -4.12 -7.62
CA VAL A 88 7.13 -4.42 -6.29
C VAL A 88 8.61 -4.78 -6.42
N LYS A 89 9.46 -4.20 -5.56
CA LYS A 89 10.91 -4.46 -5.52
C LYS A 89 11.37 -4.73 -4.09
N HIS A 90 12.07 -5.84 -3.89
CA HIS A 90 12.73 -6.11 -2.63
C HIS A 90 13.96 -5.22 -2.46
N VAL A 91 14.08 -4.56 -1.31
CA VAL A 91 15.24 -3.76 -0.90
C VAL A 91 15.78 -4.32 0.42
N PRO A 92 17.07 -4.66 0.53
CA PRO A 92 17.62 -5.15 1.79
C PRO A 92 17.41 -4.15 2.92
N GLY A 93 16.96 -4.60 4.10
CA GLY A 93 16.62 -3.74 5.25
C GLY A 93 17.71 -2.73 5.65
N LYS A 94 19.00 -3.05 5.41
CA LYS A 94 20.14 -2.12 5.61
C LYS A 94 20.05 -0.83 4.79
N LYS A 95 19.32 -0.83 3.67
CA LYS A 95 19.05 0.34 2.82
C LYS A 95 17.66 0.93 3.08
N HIS A 96 16.89 0.34 3.98
CA HIS A 96 15.51 0.69 4.31
C HIS A 96 15.41 1.46 5.64
N THR A 97 16.48 2.18 6.01
CA THR A 97 16.66 2.81 7.34
C THR A 97 15.62 3.87 7.68
N ALA A 98 15.06 4.56 6.69
CA ALA A 98 14.06 5.60 6.94
C ALA A 98 12.72 5.03 7.42
N ALA A 99 12.24 3.96 6.78
CA ALA A 99 11.02 3.29 7.22
C ALA A 99 11.24 2.48 8.49
N ASP A 100 12.39 1.78 8.60
CA ASP A 100 12.81 1.04 9.79
C ASP A 100 12.92 1.96 11.04
N GLY A 101 13.33 3.22 10.85
CA GLY A 101 13.37 4.21 11.91
C GLY A 101 11.99 4.66 12.38
N LEU A 102 11.02 4.78 11.47
CA LEU A 102 9.65 5.18 11.80
C LEU A 102 8.84 4.06 12.43
N SER A 103 9.10 2.82 12.02
CA SER A 103 8.36 1.65 12.45
C SER A 103 8.74 1.24 13.88
N ARG A 104 10.03 1.27 14.25
CA ARG A 104 10.54 0.82 15.56
C ARG A 104 10.12 1.63 16.79
N ARG A 105 9.29 2.66 16.63
CA ARG A 105 8.80 3.44 17.77
C ARG A 105 7.73 2.63 18.51
N PRO A 106 7.89 2.36 19.82
CA PRO A 106 6.84 1.69 20.58
C PRO A 106 5.59 2.57 20.62
N ALA A 107 4.44 1.94 20.36
CA ALA A 107 3.14 2.59 20.47
C ALA A 107 2.72 2.75 21.95
N THR A 108 2.06 3.85 22.26
CA THR A 108 1.42 4.09 23.56
C THR A 108 0.07 3.39 23.65
N GLN A 109 -0.47 3.22 24.86
CA GLN A 109 -1.76 2.57 25.06
C GLN A 109 -2.90 3.41 24.45
N GLU A 110 -2.77 4.73 24.48
CA GLU A 110 -3.69 5.67 23.85
C GLU A 110 -3.69 5.50 22.33
N GLU A 111 -2.52 5.40 21.69
CA GLU A 111 -2.41 5.19 20.24
C GLU A 111 -2.97 3.84 19.79
N ILE A 112 -2.82 2.79 20.60
CA ILE A 112 -3.43 1.48 20.32
C ILE A 112 -4.96 1.59 20.43
N ALA A 113 -5.47 2.28 21.45
CA ALA A 113 -6.90 2.50 21.61
C ALA A 113 -7.48 3.33 20.45
N GLU A 114 -6.74 4.33 19.95
CA GLU A 114 -7.12 5.08 18.74
C GLU A 114 -7.17 4.18 17.51
N ALA A 115 -6.16 3.32 17.32
CA ALA A 115 -6.13 2.36 16.21
C ALA A 115 -7.27 1.32 16.29
N ASP A 116 -7.69 0.94 17.50
CA ASP A 116 -8.85 0.06 17.72
C ASP A 116 -10.19 0.73 17.39
N ASN A 117 -10.25 2.06 17.42
CA ASN A 117 -11.44 2.85 17.09
C ASN A 117 -11.43 3.40 15.66
N GLU A 118 -10.34 3.22 14.92
CA GLU A 118 -10.22 3.63 13.52
C GLU A 118 -11.19 2.81 12.65
N GLU A 119 -11.72 3.42 11.59
CA GLU A 119 -12.62 2.73 10.65
C GLU A 119 -11.96 1.46 10.11
N ASP A 120 -12.66 0.33 10.20
CA ASP A 120 -12.14 -0.94 9.74
C ASP A 120 -11.77 -0.85 8.26
N ILE A 121 -10.49 -1.03 7.97
CA ILE A 121 -9.99 -1.08 6.60
C ILE A 121 -10.61 -2.24 5.83
N ASP A 122 -11.07 -3.30 6.51
CA ASP A 122 -11.77 -4.40 5.88
C ASP A 122 -13.14 -3.98 5.33
N ASP A 123 -13.92 -3.20 6.09
CA ASP A 123 -15.20 -2.63 5.63
C ASP A 123 -14.97 -1.64 4.47
N PHE A 124 -13.92 -0.82 4.55
CA PHE A 124 -13.53 0.07 3.46
C PHE A 124 -13.19 -0.71 2.18
N ILE A 125 -12.40 -1.78 2.27
CA ILE A 125 -12.04 -2.62 1.12
C ILE A 125 -13.30 -3.26 0.52
N ASP A 126 -14.21 -3.75 1.36
CA ASP A 126 -15.47 -4.35 0.89
C ASP A 126 -16.33 -3.34 0.13
N ALA A 127 -16.45 -2.11 0.65
CA ALA A 127 -17.17 -1.05 -0.05
C ALA A 127 -16.53 -0.72 -1.41
N GLN A 128 -15.20 -0.65 -1.49
CA GLN A 128 -14.50 -0.37 -2.75
C GLN A 128 -14.66 -1.50 -3.77
N LEU A 129 -14.48 -2.76 -3.36
CA LEU A 129 -14.62 -3.91 -4.26
C LEU A 129 -16.06 -4.07 -4.75
N ASN A 130 -17.05 -3.85 -3.89
CA ASN A 130 -18.46 -3.88 -4.27
C ASN A 130 -18.81 -2.79 -5.29
N ASN A 131 -18.26 -1.58 -5.15
CA ASN A 131 -18.47 -0.50 -6.12
C ASN A 131 -17.89 -0.85 -7.51
N ILE A 132 -16.71 -1.49 -7.55
CA ILE A 132 -16.09 -1.94 -8.80
C ILE A 132 -16.93 -3.02 -9.49
N SER A 133 -17.46 -3.99 -8.73
CA SER A 133 -18.36 -5.01 -9.28
C SER A 133 -19.63 -4.42 -9.90
N LEU A 134 -20.04 -3.20 -9.52
CA LEU A 134 -21.19 -2.50 -10.10
C LEU A 134 -20.82 -1.72 -11.38
N GLU A 135 -19.60 -1.18 -11.47
CA GLU A 135 -19.13 -0.38 -12.62
C GLU A 135 -18.67 -1.22 -13.83
N ILE A 136 -18.31 -2.49 -13.66
CA ILE A 136 -17.87 -3.37 -14.76
C ILE A 136 -18.99 -3.65 -15.80
N ASN A 137 -20.25 -3.33 -15.50
CA ASN A 137 -21.33 -3.43 -16.48
C ASN A 137 -21.43 -2.23 -17.45
N ASP A 138 -20.67 -1.14 -17.29
CA ASP A 138 -20.96 0.09 -18.07
C ASP A 138 -19.79 1.05 -18.40
N ILE A 139 -18.53 0.61 -18.46
CA ILE A 139 -17.42 1.55 -18.78
C ILE A 139 -16.88 1.40 -20.23
N ARG A 140 -17.17 2.42 -21.05
CA ARG A 140 -16.32 2.88 -22.18
C ARG A 140 -15.22 3.78 -21.63
N ILE A 141 -13.97 3.48 -21.99
CA ILE A 141 -12.76 4.21 -21.55
C ILE A 141 -12.68 5.57 -22.24
N LEU A 142 -12.39 6.63 -21.46
CA LEU A 142 -12.00 7.95 -21.95
C LEU A 142 -10.49 8.12 -21.79
N GLU A 143 -9.75 7.90 -22.86
CA GLU A 143 -8.41 8.46 -23.05
C GLU A 143 -8.61 9.88 -23.61
N ASP A 144 -8.14 10.90 -22.90
CA ASP A 144 -7.69 12.20 -23.47
C ASP A 144 -7.61 13.26 -22.37
N TYR A 145 -6.52 13.31 -21.58
CA TYR A 145 -6.06 14.52 -20.86
C TYR A 145 -4.59 14.35 -20.43
N ALA A 146 -3.66 14.38 -21.38
CA ALA A 146 -2.23 14.10 -21.12
C ALA A 146 -1.28 15.30 -21.20
N ASP A 147 -1.74 16.54 -21.42
CA ASP A 147 -0.83 17.64 -21.73
C ASP A 147 -0.64 18.68 -20.60
N GLU A 148 -1.56 18.81 -19.64
CA GLU A 148 -1.45 19.84 -18.57
C GLU A 148 -0.78 19.36 -17.26
N TRP A 149 -0.66 18.04 -17.05
CA TRP A 149 -0.17 17.47 -15.77
C TRP A 149 1.15 16.70 -15.89
N ALA A 150 1.88 16.88 -16.99
CA ALA A 150 3.09 16.11 -17.30
C ALA A 150 4.12 16.09 -16.17
N ASP A 151 4.32 17.23 -15.47
CA ASP A 151 5.28 17.32 -14.37
C ASP A 151 4.83 16.54 -13.13
N VAL A 152 3.53 16.57 -12.79
CA VAL A 152 2.95 15.80 -11.69
C VAL A 152 2.94 14.30 -12.03
N TYR A 153 2.65 13.96 -13.28
CA TYR A 153 2.66 12.59 -13.78
C TYR A 153 4.05 11.97 -13.77
N ILE A 154 5.08 12.69 -14.24
CA ILE A 154 6.49 12.26 -14.15
C ILE A 154 6.93 12.13 -12.68
N PHE A 155 6.48 13.05 -11.82
CA PHE A 155 6.82 13.07 -10.41
C PHE A 155 6.25 11.87 -9.66
N LEU A 156 4.95 11.61 -9.81
CA LEU A 156 4.27 10.49 -9.15
C LEU A 156 4.71 9.13 -9.73
N ARG A 157 5.12 9.07 -11.02
CA ARG A 157 5.76 7.87 -11.59
C ARG A 157 7.08 7.47 -10.94
N THR A 158 7.76 8.40 -10.29
CA THR A 158 9.00 8.11 -9.54
C THR A 158 8.77 7.89 -8.05
N MET A 159 7.51 7.98 -7.60
CA MET A 159 7.15 7.80 -6.20
C MET A 159 7.43 6.36 -5.79
N ARG A 160 8.11 6.22 -4.65
CA ARG A 160 8.32 4.91 -4.04
C ARG A 160 7.63 4.86 -2.69
N VAL A 161 6.79 3.86 -2.53
CA VAL A 161 6.18 3.56 -1.24
C VAL A 161 7.11 2.60 -0.52
N LEU A 162 7.70 3.07 0.59
CA LEU A 162 8.54 2.26 1.46
C LEU A 162 7.66 1.64 2.53
N VAL A 163 7.64 0.31 2.63
CA VAL A 163 6.88 -0.43 3.65
C VAL A 163 7.84 -1.12 4.59
N GLY A 164 7.68 -0.94 5.90
CA GLY A 164 8.57 -1.52 6.91
C GLY A 164 7.87 -1.73 8.25
N MET A 165 8.17 -2.87 8.87
CA MET A 165 7.47 -3.40 10.03
C MET A 165 7.87 -2.76 11.35
N PRO A 166 6.92 -2.42 12.26
CA PRO A 166 7.23 -1.84 13.56
C PRO A 166 7.73 -2.85 14.59
#